data_AF-A0A7V3GU83-F1
#
_entry.id   AF-A0A7V3GU83-F1
#
_cell.length_a   1.000
_cell.length_b   1.000
_cell.length_c   1.000
_cell.angle_alpha   90.00
_cell.angle_beta   90.00
_cell.angle_gamma   90.00
#
_symmetry.space_group_name_H-M   'P 1'
#
loop_
_entity.id
_entity.type
_entity.pdbx_description
1 polymer ?
#
loop_
_entity_poly.entity_id
_entity_poly.type
_entity_poly.pdbx_seq_one_letter_code
_entity_poly.pdbx_strand_id
1 'polypeptide(L)' 'MPLAPSALSSELLARLDALSRGGLRRDAPLAPYTSFRIGGPADYLAVIRRPEDLAAALDALWQARAP' A
#
# COMPACT_ATOMS: atom_id res chain seq x y z
N MET A 1 -1.71 -8.47 20.21
CA MET A 1 -2.92 -7.75 19.76
C MET A 1 -2.93 -7.74 18.25
N PRO A 2 -4.03 -8.10 17.56
CA PRO A 2 -4.12 -7.83 16.14
C PRO A 2 -4.14 -6.31 15.96
N LEU A 3 -3.27 -5.77 15.10
CA LEU A 3 -3.37 -4.39 14.67
C LEU A 3 -4.72 -4.27 13.96
N ALA A 4 -5.69 -3.61 14.59
CA ALA A 4 -6.93 -3.29 13.92
C ALA A 4 -6.59 -2.44 12.67
N PRO A 5 -7.20 -2.71 11.50
CA PRO A 5 -6.92 -1.96 10.30
C PRO A 5 -7.26 -0.49 10.57
N SER A 6 -6.23 0.36 10.58
CA SER A 6 -6.46 1.79 10.57
C SER A 6 -7.20 2.11 9.28
N ALA A 7 -8.37 2.73 9.39
CA ALA A 7 -9.02 3.34 8.25
C ALA A 7 -8.08 4.43 7.74
N LEU A 8 -7.28 4.11 6.72
CA LEU A 8 -6.44 5.10 6.02
C LEU A 8 -7.35 6.21 5.50
N SER A 9 -6.95 7.47 5.67
CA SER A 9 -7.75 8.59 5.22
C SER A 9 -7.90 8.57 3.70
N SER A 10 -9.03 9.08 3.19
CA SER A 10 -9.27 9.20 1.75
C SER A 10 -8.18 10.00 1.04
N GLU A 11 -7.64 11.03 1.69
CA GLU A 11 -6.55 11.84 1.16
C GLU A 11 -5.23 11.08 1.08
N LEU A 12 -4.91 10.26 2.09
CA LEU A 12 -3.74 9.37 2.02
C LEU A 12 -3.91 8.34 0.89
N LEU A 13 -5.08 7.73 0.77
CA LEU A 13 -5.37 6.74 -0.28
C LEU A 13 -5.25 7.37 -1.67
N ALA A 14 -5.79 8.58 -1.87
CA ALA A 14 -5.66 9.31 -3.14
C ALA A 14 -4.19 9.65 -3.46
N ARG A 15 -3.40 10.02 -2.45
CA ARG A 15 -1.97 10.29 -2.63
C ARG A 15 -1.19 9.03 -3.01
N LEU A 16 -1.47 7.89 -2.36
CA LEU A 16 -0.85 6.60 -2.68
C LEU A 16 -1.27 6.08 -4.06
N ASP A 17 -2.52 6.31 -4.47
CA ASP A 17 -3.01 5.98 -5.81
C ASP A 17 -2.26 6.73 -6.90
N ALA A 18 -2.07 8.05 -6.74
CA ALA A 18 -1.33 8.87 -7.68
C ALA A 18 0.15 8.46 -7.84
N LEU A 19 0.76 7.92 -6.78
CA LEU A 19 2.15 7.45 -6.78
C LEU A 19 2.30 6.00 -7.27
N SER A 20 1.21 5.23 -7.33
CA SER A 20 1.22 3.82 -7.71
C SER A 20 1.06 3.66 -9.21
N ARG A 21 1.91 2.84 -9.82
CA ARG A 21 1.75 2.47 -11.23
C ARG A 21 0.51 1.59 -11.41
N GLY A 22 -0.46 2.13 -12.14
CA GLY A 22 -1.72 1.44 -12.42
C GLY A 22 -2.70 1.49 -11.25
N GLY A 23 -2.51 2.46 -10.34
CA GLY A 23 -3.40 2.73 -9.22
C GLY A 23 -3.10 1.90 -7.97
N LEU A 24 -3.73 2.30 -6.87
CA LEU A 24 -3.70 1.60 -5.60
C LEU A 24 -4.74 0.47 -5.62
N ARG A 25 -4.29 -0.77 -5.47
CA ARG A 25 -5.16 -1.94 -5.57
C ARG A 25 -5.67 -2.34 -4.21
N ARG A 26 -7.00 -2.41 -4.04
CA ARG A 26 -7.65 -2.85 -2.81
C ARG A 26 -7.86 -4.37 -2.80
N ASP A 27 -7.80 -4.98 -1.62
CA ASP A 27 -8.06 -6.43 -1.39
C ASP A 27 -7.22 -7.32 -2.32
N ALA A 28 -5.96 -6.94 -2.55
CA ALA A 28 -5.12 -7.53 -3.59
C ALA A 28 -4.47 -8.84 -3.10
N PRO A 29 -4.64 -9.97 -3.80
CA PRO A 29 -4.03 -11.23 -3.40
C PRO A 29 -2.50 -11.14 -3.49
N LEU A 30 -1.80 -11.54 -2.42
CA LEU A 30 -0.34 -11.53 -2.39
C LEU A 30 0.28 -12.79 -2.97
N ALA A 31 -0.46 -13.90 -3.03
CA ALA A 31 0.03 -15.16 -3.60
C ALA A 31 0.73 -15.03 -4.97
N PRO A 32 0.27 -14.22 -5.95
CA PRO A 32 0.98 -14.04 -7.23
C PRO A 32 2.35 -13.35 -7.10
N TYR A 33 2.63 -12.69 -5.98
CA TYR A 33 3.82 -11.87 -5.75
C TYR A 33 4.85 -12.53 -4.80
N THR A 34 4.60 -13.73 -4.31
CA THR A 34 5.50 -14.44 -3.38
C THR A 34 6.07 -15.72 -3.99
N SER A 35 7.30 -16.08 -3.64
CA SER A 35 8.01 -17.24 -4.23
C SER A 35 7.29 -18.57 -4.02
N PHE A 36 6.66 -18.76 -2.86
CA PHE A 36 5.89 -19.97 -2.54
C PHE A 36 4.44 -19.92 -3.04
N ARG A 37 4.01 -18.80 -3.64
CA ARG A 37 2.62 -18.53 -4.02
C ARG A 37 1.63 -18.62 -2.86
N ILE A 38 2.07 -18.20 -1.67
CA ILE A 38 1.28 -18.17 -0.45
C ILE A 38 1.16 -16.71 0.01
N GLY A 39 -0.04 -16.31 0.42
CA GLY A 39 -0.32 -14.99 0.96
C GLY A 39 -1.77 -14.60 0.71
N GLY A 40 -2.46 -14.18 1.77
CA GLY A 40 -3.83 -13.66 1.69
C GLY A 40 -3.91 -12.31 0.98
N PRO A 41 -5.09 -11.68 0.99
CA PRO A 41 -5.24 -10.33 0.46
C PRO A 41 -4.53 -9.31 1.36
N ALA A 42 -3.84 -8.36 0.74
CA ALA A 42 -3.48 -7.10 1.38
C ALA A 42 -4.66 -6.13 1.26
N ASP A 43 -4.92 -5.33 2.31
CA ASP A 43 -5.95 -4.29 2.26
C ASP A 43 -5.69 -3.34 1.07
N TYR A 44 -4.42 -2.96 0.88
CA TYR A 44 -3.95 -2.15 -0.24
C TYR A 44 -2.58 -2.62 -0.76
N LEU A 45 -2.40 -2.57 -2.07
CA LEU A 45 -1.15 -2.86 -2.77
C LEU A 45 -0.82 -1.74 -3.76
N ALA A 46 0.29 -1.04 -3.51
CA ALA A 46 0.87 -0.04 -4.41
C ALA A 46 2.08 -0.64 -5.15
N VAL A 47 2.24 -0.30 -6.43
CA VAL A 47 3.41 -0.70 -7.24
C VAL A 47 4.17 0.55 -7.64
N ILE A 48 5.25 0.85 -6.93
CA ILE A 48 6.05 2.06 -7.16
C ILE A 48 7.28 1.70 -8.01
N ARG A 49 7.58 2.50 -9.03
CA ARG A 49 8.69 2.25 -9.98
C ARG A 49 9.81 3.26 -9.94
N ARG A 50 9.64 4.36 -9.20
CA ARG A 50 10.62 5.45 -9.11
C ARG A 50 11.04 5.63 -7.65
N PRO A 51 12.34 5.82 -7.36
CA PRO A 51 12.82 6.06 -6.00
C PRO A 51 12.17 7.28 -5.34
N GLU A 52 11.95 8.35 -6.11
CA GLU A 52 11.35 9.60 -5.61
C GLU A 52 9.90 9.39 -5.15
N ASP A 53 9.12 8.64 -5.93
CA ASP A 53 7.73 8.30 -5.60
C ASP A 53 7.66 7.38 -4.38
N LEU A 54 8.66 6.50 -4.21
CA LEU A 54 8.76 5.62 -3.05
C LEU A 54 9.03 6.42 -1.77
N ALA A 55 9.98 7.36 -1.83
CA ALA A 55 10.26 8.26 -0.71
C ALA A 55 9.00 9.06 -0.32
N ALA A 56 8.31 9.65 -1.31
CA ALA A 56 7.08 10.40 -1.08
C ALA A 56 5.93 9.56 -0.48
N ALA A 57 5.81 8.29 -0.87
CA ALA A 57 4.82 7.37 -0.31
C ALA A 57 5.16 6.98 1.14
N LEU A 58 6.44 6.66 1.42
CA LEU A 58 6.89 6.31 2.76
C LEU A 58 6.73 7.48 3.74
N ASP A 59 7.04 8.70 3.33
CA ASP A 59 6.82 9.90 4.15
C ASP A 59 5.34 10.08 4.49
N ALA A 60 4.44 9.93 3.51
CA ALA A 60 3.01 10.04 3.72
C ALA A 60 2.48 8.95 4.68
N LEU A 61 2.93 7.71 4.52
CA LEU A 61 2.58 6.57 5.39
C LEU A 61 3.08 6.80 6.83
N TRP A 62 4.31 7.29 6.98
CA TRP A 62 4.91 7.59 8.28
C TRP A 62 4.13 8.67 9.04
N GLN A 63 3.81 9.78 8.38
CA GLN A 63 3.03 10.87 8.97
C GLN A 63 1.63 10.42 9.39
N ALA A 64 1.01 9.55 8.59
CA ALA A 64 -0.31 8.99 8.89
C ALA A 64 -0.29 7.88 9.95
N ARG A 65 0.88 7.48 10.45
CA ARG A 65 1.06 6.33 11.35
C ARG A 65 0.41 5.07 10.77
N ALA A 66 0.53 4.90 9.45
CA ALA A 66 0.09 3.68 8.78
C ALA A 66 0.92 2.49 9.32
N PRO A 67 0.29 1.30 9.47
CA PRO A 67 0.95 0.10 9.96
C PRO A 67 2.02 -0.43 9.00
#